data_AF-A0A359EDE6-F1
#
_entry.id   AF-A0A359EDE6-F1
#
_cell.length_a   1.000
_cell.length_b   1.000
_cell.length_c   1.000
_cell.angle_alpha   90.00
_cell.angle_beta   90.00
_cell.angle_gamma   90.00
#
_symmetry.space_group_name_H-M   'P 1'
#
loop_
_entity.id
_entity.type
_entity.pdbx_description
1 polymer ?
#
loop_
_entity_poly.entity_id
_entity_poly.type
_entity_poly.pdbx_seq_one_letter_code
_entity_poly.pdbx_strand_id
1 'polypeptide(L)'
;METPYFELATRVADLFAERPEVESVALSGSLGSSHIDAVSFTDAASDIDLYVYTRSDIPLEARYEIMRRSGGASRADMGLNYWGPGDEWFDAATGIEVDIIYFDAGWMEDQINRVMRDHRPSLGYSTCFPFTIRNSRVFHDPQGWCAALQGVSQQPYPGVLRENIICHNHPVLRKIIPSYFFQLEKAVKRGDLVSVNHRLAGLLASYFDNLFALNYQLHPGEKRMVQKVVSS
;
A
#
# COMPACT_ATOMS: atom_id res chain seq x y z
N MET A 1 24.22 12.65 -1.38
CA MET A 1 23.88 12.90 -2.79
C MET A 1 22.53 12.24 -2.98
N GLU A 2 21.48 13.00 -3.29
CA GLU A 2 20.17 12.41 -3.55
C GLU A 2 20.28 11.53 -4.80
N THR A 3 19.60 10.38 -4.79
CA THR A 3 19.67 9.44 -5.90
C THR A 3 18.82 9.96 -7.07
N PRO A 4 19.10 9.57 -8.33
CA PRO A 4 18.26 9.91 -9.48
C PRO A 4 16.77 9.58 -9.26
N TYR A 5 16.49 8.52 -8.49
CA TYR A 5 15.14 8.15 -8.05
C TYR A 5 14.48 9.25 -7.22
N PHE A 6 15.19 9.77 -6.22
CA PHE A 6 14.64 10.77 -5.32
C PHE A 6 14.43 12.12 -6.04
N GLU A 7 15.36 12.51 -6.92
CA GLU A 7 15.23 13.71 -7.74
C GLU A 7 14.03 13.63 -8.70
N LEU A 8 13.83 12.47 -9.35
CA LEU A 8 12.67 12.22 -10.21
C LEU A 8 11.36 12.22 -9.41
N ALA A 9 11.32 11.51 -8.29
CA ALA A 9 10.13 11.43 -7.43
C ALA A 9 9.73 12.82 -6.90
N THR A 10 10.70 13.62 -6.45
CA THR A 10 10.46 15.00 -5.99
C THR A 10 9.87 15.86 -7.11
N ARG A 11 10.46 15.81 -8.31
CA ARG A 11 9.98 16.58 -9.46
C ARG A 11 8.57 16.21 -9.88
N VAL A 12 8.26 14.91 -9.92
CA VAL A 12 6.90 14.43 -10.24
C VAL A 12 5.91 14.88 -9.16
N ALA A 13 6.30 14.76 -7.89
CA ALA A 13 5.46 15.18 -6.77
C ALA A 13 5.20 16.69 -6.76
N ASP A 14 6.19 17.53 -7.07
CA ASP A 14 6.03 18.97 -7.20
C ASP A 14 5.01 19.34 -8.29
N LEU A 15 5.00 18.62 -9.41
CA LEU A 15 4.02 18.83 -10.49
C LEU A 15 2.60 18.42 -10.08
N PHE A 16 2.45 17.36 -9.29
CA PHE A 16 1.16 17.02 -8.68
C PHE A 16 0.74 18.06 -7.63
N ALA A 17 1.67 18.59 -6.85
CA ALA A 17 1.40 19.61 -5.82
C ALA A 17 0.85 20.94 -6.39
N GLU A 18 1.07 21.21 -7.68
CA GLU A 18 0.47 22.37 -8.38
C GLU A 18 -1.05 22.21 -8.60
N ARG A 19 -1.60 20.99 -8.42
CA ARG A 19 -2.98 20.68 -8.75
C ARG A 19 -3.92 20.98 -7.58
N PRO A 20 -5.02 21.74 -7.79
CA PRO A 20 -5.99 22.02 -6.73
C PRO A 20 -6.76 20.77 -6.27
N GLU A 21 -6.76 19.70 -7.07
CA GLU A 21 -7.39 18.43 -6.70
C GLU A 21 -6.59 17.63 -5.66
N VAL A 22 -5.31 17.96 -5.47
CA VAL A 22 -4.36 17.20 -4.63
C VAL A 22 -4.39 17.71 -3.19
N GLU A 23 -4.64 16.80 -2.27
CA GLU A 23 -4.57 17.04 -0.83
C GLU A 23 -3.13 16.83 -0.31
N SER A 24 -2.49 15.75 -0.76
CA SER A 24 -1.14 15.38 -0.32
C SER A 24 -0.47 14.46 -1.35
N VAL A 25 0.87 14.50 -1.40
CA VAL A 25 1.70 13.58 -2.17
C VAL A 25 2.75 12.97 -1.25
N ALA A 26 2.88 11.65 -1.26
CA ALA A 26 3.86 10.94 -0.45
C ALA A 26 4.53 9.81 -1.24
N LEU A 27 5.83 9.65 -1.03
CA LEU A 27 6.60 8.51 -1.52
C LEU A 27 6.46 7.34 -0.55
N SER A 28 6.07 6.18 -1.07
CA SER A 28 5.95 4.94 -0.30
C SER A 28 6.90 3.86 -0.83
N GLY A 29 6.64 2.59 -0.51
CA GLY A 29 7.41 1.48 -1.04
C GLY A 29 8.81 1.34 -0.42
N SER A 30 9.73 0.73 -1.18
CA SER A 30 11.12 0.53 -0.75
C SER A 30 11.87 1.85 -0.56
N LEU A 31 11.52 2.87 -1.34
CA LEU A 31 12.12 4.21 -1.28
C LEU A 31 11.51 5.12 -0.19
N GLY A 32 10.28 4.83 0.26
CA GLY A 32 9.60 5.58 1.31
C GLY A 32 9.85 5.08 2.74
N SER A 33 10.14 3.79 2.94
CA SER A 33 10.25 3.18 4.27
C SER A 33 11.50 3.62 5.04
N SER A 34 11.30 4.35 6.14
CA SER A 34 12.37 4.89 7.00
C SER A 34 12.99 3.87 7.98
N HIS A 35 12.55 2.62 7.99
CA HIS A 35 13.07 1.58 8.88
C HIS A 35 13.54 0.34 8.12
N ILE A 36 14.80 -0.01 8.43
CA ILE A 36 15.62 -1.10 7.88
C ILE A 36 16.12 -0.78 6.47
N ASP A 37 17.33 -0.20 6.45
CA ASP A 37 18.21 -0.09 5.30
C ASP A 37 17.60 0.44 3.99
N ALA A 38 17.26 1.73 3.99
CA ALA A 38 17.15 2.52 2.76
C ALA A 38 18.45 2.51 1.90
N VAL A 39 19.53 1.90 2.41
CA VAL A 39 20.82 1.73 1.71
C VAL A 39 21.07 0.27 1.28
N SER A 40 20.41 -0.73 1.87
CA SER A 40 20.64 -2.16 1.55
C SER A 40 19.54 -2.78 0.69
N PHE A 41 18.39 -2.11 0.51
CA PHE A 41 17.25 -2.64 -0.24
C PHE A 41 16.75 -1.77 -1.40
N THR A 42 17.46 -0.68 -1.72
CA THR A 42 17.39 -0.08 -3.06
C THR A 42 18.16 -0.99 -4.00
N ASP A 43 17.54 -2.12 -4.38
CA ASP A 43 18.02 -2.84 -5.55
C ASP A 43 17.90 -1.92 -6.76
N ALA A 44 18.73 -2.13 -7.78
CA ALA A 44 18.63 -1.43 -9.05
C ALA A 44 17.31 -1.73 -9.82
N ALA A 45 16.33 -2.35 -9.16
CA ALA A 45 15.03 -2.76 -9.67
C ALA A 45 13.87 -2.14 -8.87
N SER A 46 14.14 -1.20 -7.97
CA SER A 46 13.08 -0.50 -7.23
C SER A 46 12.36 0.49 -8.13
N ASP A 47 11.03 0.44 -8.09
CA ASP A 47 10.08 1.39 -8.66
C ASP A 47 9.96 2.64 -7.77
N ILE A 48 9.49 3.75 -8.35
CA ILE A 48 9.03 4.93 -7.59
C ILE A 48 7.53 4.76 -7.32
N ASP A 49 7.17 4.50 -6.07
CA ASP A 49 5.78 4.43 -5.59
C ASP A 49 5.31 5.80 -5.05
N LEU A 50 4.61 6.61 -5.86
CA LEU A 50 4.02 7.88 -5.41
C LEU A 50 2.52 7.74 -5.15
N TYR A 51 2.14 7.99 -3.90
CA TYR A 51 0.75 8.01 -3.46
C TYR A 51 0.25 9.45 -3.55
N VAL A 52 -0.73 9.68 -4.43
CA VAL A 52 -1.35 10.98 -4.66
C VAL A 52 -2.75 10.95 -4.05
N TYR A 53 -2.92 11.65 -2.93
CA TYR A 53 -4.20 11.75 -2.24
C TYR A 53 -4.98 12.92 -2.80
N THR A 54 -6.18 12.69 -3.29
CA THR A 54 -7.00 13.69 -3.98
C THR A 54 -8.33 13.94 -3.29
N ARG A 55 -8.91 15.13 -3.49
CA ARG A 55 -10.30 15.46 -3.10
C ARG A 55 -11.28 15.36 -4.27
N SER A 56 -10.75 15.23 -5.49
CA SER A 56 -11.50 15.00 -6.72
C SER A 56 -10.57 14.37 -7.77
N ASP A 57 -11.14 13.76 -8.81
CA ASP A 57 -10.33 13.17 -9.89
C ASP A 57 -9.49 14.23 -10.62
N ILE A 58 -8.21 13.91 -10.87
CA ILE A 58 -7.37 14.69 -11.77
C ILE A 58 -7.69 14.26 -13.21
N PRO A 59 -8.07 15.20 -14.11
CA PRO A 59 -8.36 14.86 -15.49
C PRO A 59 -7.19 14.14 -16.16
N LEU A 60 -7.46 13.09 -16.93
CA LEU A 60 -6.43 12.28 -17.59
C LEU A 60 -5.44 13.13 -18.42
N GLU A 61 -5.93 14.16 -19.12
CA GLU A 61 -5.06 15.08 -19.87
C GLU A 61 -4.09 15.86 -18.99
N ALA A 62 -4.49 16.25 -17.78
CA ALA A 62 -3.61 16.90 -16.83
C ALA A 62 -2.54 15.92 -16.30
N ARG A 63 -2.89 14.64 -16.13
CA ARG A 63 -1.94 13.58 -15.74
C ARG A 63 -0.92 13.31 -16.84
N TYR A 64 -1.34 13.29 -18.11
CA TYR A 64 -0.41 13.25 -19.24
C TYR A 64 0.50 14.48 -19.28
N GLU A 65 -0.01 15.67 -18.99
CA GLU A 65 0.80 16.88 -18.96
C GLU A 65 1.87 16.83 -17.85
N ILE A 66 1.53 16.33 -16.66
CA ILE A 66 2.48 16.10 -15.57
C ILE A 66 3.61 15.17 -16.02
N MET A 67 3.28 14.02 -16.61
CA MET A 67 4.28 13.06 -17.12
C MET A 67 5.18 13.68 -18.22
N ARG A 68 4.64 14.53 -19.10
CA ARG A 68 5.46 15.24 -20.09
C ARG A 68 6.40 16.25 -19.42
N ARG A 69 5.89 17.04 -18.47
CA ARG A 69 6.67 18.06 -17.74
C ARG A 69 7.72 17.45 -16.82
N SER A 70 7.54 16.23 -16.31
CA SER A 70 8.51 15.58 -15.43
C SER A 70 9.77 15.12 -16.17
N GLY A 71 9.68 14.88 -17.48
CA GLY A 71 10.78 14.33 -18.28
C GLY A 71 10.31 13.51 -19.48
N GLY A 72 9.01 13.24 -19.58
CA GLY A 72 8.43 12.37 -20.59
C GLY A 72 8.65 10.90 -20.28
N ALA A 73 8.02 10.04 -21.07
CA ALA A 73 8.08 8.60 -20.91
C ALA A 73 8.60 7.91 -22.19
N SER A 74 9.40 6.87 -22.02
CA SER A 74 9.75 5.94 -23.10
C SER A 74 8.61 4.96 -23.39
N ARG A 75 7.81 4.66 -22.36
CA ARG A 75 6.54 3.92 -22.41
C ARG A 75 5.68 4.36 -21.23
N ALA A 76 4.38 4.54 -21.45
CA ALA A 76 3.43 4.92 -20.41
C ALA A 76 2.10 4.17 -20.58
N ASP A 77 1.59 3.65 -19.48
CA ASP A 77 0.27 3.04 -19.32
C ASP A 77 -0.52 3.92 -18.33
N MET A 78 -1.35 4.82 -18.87
CA MET A 78 -2.07 5.85 -18.10
C MET A 78 -3.56 5.53 -17.98
N GLY A 79 -4.20 6.00 -16.91
CA GLY A 79 -5.63 5.81 -16.67
C GLY A 79 -5.99 4.37 -16.29
N LEU A 80 -5.06 3.67 -15.63
CA LEU A 80 -5.28 2.31 -15.14
C LEU A 80 -6.34 2.30 -14.04
N ASN A 81 -7.17 1.25 -14.00
CA ASN A 81 -8.20 1.07 -12.98
C ASN A 81 -8.47 -0.41 -12.64
N TYR A 82 -7.41 -1.22 -12.56
CA TYR A 82 -7.53 -2.66 -12.27
C TYR A 82 -7.48 -2.96 -10.76
N TRP A 83 -6.60 -2.26 -10.04
CA TRP A 83 -6.37 -2.44 -8.59
C TRP A 83 -6.65 -1.16 -7.79
N GLY A 84 -7.26 -0.18 -8.46
CA GLY A 84 -7.37 1.21 -8.05
C GLY A 84 -6.95 2.12 -9.21
N PRO A 85 -7.31 3.42 -9.17
CA PRO A 85 -6.87 4.39 -10.15
C PRO A 85 -5.35 4.59 -10.06
N GLY A 86 -4.67 4.49 -11.21
CA GLY A 86 -3.22 4.67 -11.28
C GLY A 86 -2.70 5.06 -12.65
N ASP A 87 -1.42 5.42 -12.69
CA ASP A 87 -0.63 5.68 -13.90
C ASP A 87 0.76 5.11 -13.71
N GLU A 88 1.29 4.44 -14.74
CA GLU A 88 2.62 3.82 -14.67
C GLU A 88 3.42 4.17 -15.93
N TRP A 89 4.67 4.61 -15.76
CA TRP A 89 5.55 4.87 -16.90
C TRP A 89 7.03 4.67 -16.60
N PHE A 90 7.81 4.44 -17.66
CA PHE A 90 9.26 4.48 -17.61
C PHE A 90 9.76 5.86 -18.05
N ASP A 91 10.41 6.58 -17.15
CA ASP A 91 11.00 7.89 -17.43
C ASP A 91 11.94 7.83 -18.64
N ALA A 92 11.80 8.78 -19.57
CA ALA A 92 12.51 8.74 -20.84
C ALA A 92 14.03 8.88 -20.72
N ALA A 93 14.52 9.61 -19.71
CA ALA A 93 15.93 9.90 -19.54
C ALA A 93 16.66 8.82 -18.72
N THR A 94 16.01 8.35 -17.66
CA THR A 94 16.62 7.46 -16.66
C THR A 94 16.21 6.01 -16.81
N GLY A 95 15.09 5.74 -17.47
CA GLY A 95 14.48 4.40 -17.55
C GLY A 95 13.87 3.93 -16.22
N ILE A 96 13.80 4.80 -15.21
CA ILE A 96 13.19 4.48 -13.91
C ILE A 96 11.67 4.35 -14.08
N GLU A 97 11.12 3.30 -13.48
CA GLU A 97 9.67 3.09 -13.39
C GLU A 97 9.06 4.01 -12.33
N VAL A 98 7.97 4.68 -12.72
CA VAL A 98 7.17 5.55 -11.85
C VAL A 98 5.75 5.00 -11.81
N ASP A 99 5.32 4.58 -10.63
CA ASP A 99 3.95 4.16 -10.33
C ASP A 99 3.27 5.25 -9.49
N ILE A 100 2.19 5.82 -10.04
CA ILE A 100 1.33 6.76 -9.35
C ILE A 100 0.06 6.05 -8.93
N ILE A 101 -0.16 5.98 -7.63
CA ILE A 101 -1.37 5.41 -7.03
C ILE A 101 -2.24 6.54 -6.50
N TYR A 102 -3.47 6.64 -6.99
CA TYR A 102 -4.42 7.65 -6.53
C TYR A 102 -5.34 7.09 -5.45
N PHE A 103 -5.54 7.87 -4.39
CA PHE A 103 -6.54 7.59 -3.38
C PHE A 103 -7.40 8.82 -3.13
N ASP A 104 -8.71 8.65 -3.01
CA ASP A 104 -9.55 9.68 -2.42
C ASP A 104 -9.13 9.87 -0.94
N ALA A 105 -8.82 11.11 -0.58
CA ALA A 105 -8.31 11.46 0.73
C ALA A 105 -9.36 11.22 1.83
N GLY A 106 -10.64 11.46 1.55
CA GLY A 106 -11.72 11.17 2.51
C GLY A 106 -11.85 9.67 2.77
N TRP A 107 -11.82 8.87 1.70
CA TRP A 107 -11.86 7.42 1.78
C TRP A 107 -10.66 6.84 2.53
N MET A 108 -9.45 7.34 2.28
CA MET A 108 -8.24 6.90 2.98
C MET A 108 -8.33 7.20 4.48
N GLU A 109 -8.76 8.42 4.83
CA GLU A 109 -9.01 8.82 6.22
C GLU A 109 -10.04 7.90 6.90
N ASP A 110 -11.14 7.59 6.22
CA ASP A 110 -12.15 6.66 6.70
C ASP A 110 -11.59 5.25 6.91
N GLN A 111 -10.75 4.74 6.01
CA GLN A 111 -10.12 3.43 6.18
C GLN A 111 -9.21 3.38 7.41
N ILE A 112 -8.42 4.43 7.64
CA ILE A 112 -7.54 4.50 8.81
C ILE A 112 -8.37 4.64 10.09
N ASN A 113 -9.37 5.52 10.12
CA ASN A 113 -10.21 5.72 11.30
C ASN A 113 -11.00 4.45 11.65
N ARG A 114 -11.56 3.77 10.66
CA ARG A 114 -12.27 2.49 10.83
C ARG A 114 -11.43 1.45 11.57
N VAL A 115 -10.13 1.39 11.29
CA VAL A 115 -9.23 0.38 11.87
C VAL A 115 -8.60 0.89 13.17
N MET A 116 -7.99 2.08 13.14
CA MET A 116 -7.19 2.60 14.25
C MET A 116 -8.03 3.21 15.38
N ARG A 117 -9.26 3.67 15.10
CA ARG A 117 -10.16 4.27 16.09
C ARG A 117 -11.36 3.37 16.41
N ASP A 118 -12.04 2.87 15.38
CA ASP A 118 -13.23 2.04 15.57
C ASP A 118 -12.89 0.56 15.79
N HIS A 119 -11.62 0.19 15.64
CA HIS A 119 -11.11 -1.18 15.82
C HIS A 119 -11.81 -2.23 14.94
N ARG A 120 -12.27 -1.84 13.75
CA ARG A 120 -12.99 -2.73 12.82
C ARG A 120 -12.02 -3.34 11.80
N PRO A 121 -11.81 -4.67 11.82
CA PRO A 121 -10.85 -5.33 10.94
C PRO A 121 -11.39 -5.51 9.52
N SER A 122 -10.53 -6.01 8.62
CA SER A 122 -10.89 -6.57 7.32
C SER A 122 -10.53 -8.05 7.26
N LEU A 123 -11.02 -8.74 6.23
CA LEU A 123 -10.53 -10.07 5.89
C LEU A 123 -9.18 -9.93 5.18
N GLY A 124 -8.10 -10.28 5.87
CA GLY A 124 -6.73 -9.98 5.45
C GLY A 124 -6.42 -8.49 5.47
N TYR A 125 -5.12 -8.16 5.50
CA TYR A 125 -4.60 -6.81 5.25
C TYR A 125 -5.21 -5.70 6.13
N SER A 126 -5.70 -6.02 7.35
CA SER A 126 -6.51 -5.11 8.16
C SER A 126 -5.85 -3.76 8.42
N THR A 127 -4.52 -3.75 8.51
CA THR A 127 -3.73 -2.58 8.91
C THR A 127 -2.75 -2.10 7.82
N CYS A 128 -2.98 -2.44 6.55
CA CYS A 128 -2.10 -2.01 5.45
C CYS A 128 -2.12 -0.51 5.19
N PHE A 129 -3.30 0.13 5.16
CA PHE A 129 -3.38 1.59 4.98
C PHE A 129 -2.68 2.40 6.09
N PRO A 130 -2.92 2.14 7.40
CA PRO A 130 -2.16 2.82 8.44
C PRO A 130 -0.66 2.48 8.38
N PHE A 131 -0.28 1.25 7.97
CA PHE A 131 1.15 0.94 7.72
C PHE A 131 1.72 1.83 6.61
N THR A 132 1.05 1.93 5.47
CA THR A 132 1.50 2.72 4.32
C THR A 132 1.66 4.18 4.71
N ILE A 133 0.63 4.79 5.29
CA ILE A 133 0.66 6.20 5.70
C ILE A 133 1.79 6.45 6.70
N ARG A 134 1.90 5.62 7.74
CA ARG A 134 2.95 5.73 8.78
C ARG A 134 4.35 5.72 8.19
N ASN A 135 4.60 4.89 7.19
CA ASN A 135 5.94 4.66 6.62
C ASN A 135 6.20 5.43 5.32
N SER A 136 5.28 6.30 4.88
CA SER A 136 5.49 7.10 3.68
C SER A 136 6.25 8.39 3.99
N ARG A 137 7.12 8.81 3.08
CA ARG A 137 7.78 10.11 3.12
C ARG A 137 6.92 11.15 2.41
N VAL A 138 6.43 12.12 3.15
CA VAL A 138 5.57 13.18 2.61
C VAL A 138 6.40 14.19 1.81
N PHE A 139 5.95 14.50 0.58
CA PHE A 139 6.52 15.54 -0.28
C PHE A 139 5.66 16.80 -0.33
N HIS A 140 4.34 16.63 -0.27
CA HIS A 140 3.38 17.73 -0.26
C HIS A 140 2.25 17.44 0.72
N ASP A 141 1.97 18.36 1.64
CA ASP A 141 0.87 18.27 2.61
C ASP A 141 0.55 19.66 3.21
N PRO A 142 0.03 20.60 2.41
CA PRO A 142 -0.08 22.01 2.78
C PRO A 142 -1.03 22.25 3.96
N GLN A 143 -1.97 21.34 4.20
CA GLN A 143 -2.95 21.43 5.28
C GLN A 143 -2.64 20.49 6.46
N GLY A 144 -1.55 19.72 6.40
CA GLY A 144 -1.18 18.78 7.45
C GLY A 144 -2.10 17.56 7.56
N TRP A 145 -2.85 17.23 6.50
CA TRP A 145 -3.78 16.10 6.47
C TRP A 145 -3.05 14.76 6.59
N CYS A 146 -1.99 14.57 5.79
CA CYS A 146 -1.20 13.33 5.83
C CYS A 146 -0.46 13.21 7.16
N ALA A 147 0.14 14.31 7.65
CA ALA A 147 0.80 14.36 8.95
C ALA A 147 -0.15 13.99 10.11
N ALA A 148 -1.42 14.44 10.06
CA ALA A 148 -2.42 14.07 11.05
C ALA A 148 -2.71 12.56 11.04
N LEU A 149 -2.86 11.95 9.86
CA LEU A 149 -3.08 10.51 9.71
C LEU A 149 -1.85 9.67 10.08
N GLN A 150 -0.64 10.19 9.84
CA GLN A 150 0.59 9.62 10.36
C GLN A 150 0.58 9.61 11.89
N GLY A 151 0.15 10.71 12.53
CA GLY A 151 0.00 10.78 13.98
C GLY A 151 -0.96 9.74 14.54
N VAL A 152 -2.07 9.45 13.85
CA VAL A 152 -3.00 8.37 14.22
C VAL A 152 -2.34 7.00 14.05
N SER A 153 -1.64 6.78 12.95
CA SER A 153 -1.02 5.49 12.60
C SER A 153 0.23 5.17 13.43
N GLN A 154 0.82 6.17 14.09
CA GLN A 154 1.95 6.04 15.00
C GLN A 154 1.56 5.74 16.45
N GLN A 155 0.27 5.84 16.79
CA GLN A 155 -0.20 5.48 18.13
C GLN A 155 0.10 4.01 18.46
N PRO A 156 0.23 3.65 19.75
CA PRO A 156 0.39 2.26 20.16
C PRO A 156 -0.72 1.37 19.57
N TYR A 157 -0.34 0.17 19.14
CA TYR A 157 -1.28 -0.77 18.54
C TYR A 157 -2.42 -1.13 19.51
N PRO A 158 -3.70 -0.84 19.21
CA PRO A 158 -4.78 -1.06 20.16
C PRO A 158 -5.00 -2.54 20.47
N GLY A 159 -5.02 -2.91 21.76
CA GLY A 159 -5.27 -4.29 22.18
C GLY A 159 -6.62 -4.84 21.69
N VAL A 160 -7.66 -3.99 21.70
CA VAL A 160 -8.99 -4.32 21.17
C VAL A 160 -8.95 -4.60 19.67
N LEU A 161 -8.19 -3.83 18.89
CA LEU A 161 -8.01 -4.09 17.47
C LEU A 161 -7.35 -5.44 17.21
N ARG A 162 -6.30 -5.77 17.98
CA ARG A 162 -5.63 -7.08 17.89
C ARG A 162 -6.61 -8.22 18.09
N GLU A 163 -7.42 -8.16 19.15
CA GLU A 163 -8.43 -9.18 19.44
C GLU A 163 -9.47 -9.26 18.32
N ASN A 164 -9.96 -8.12 17.84
CA ASN A 164 -10.93 -8.07 16.76
C ASN A 164 -10.39 -8.67 15.45
N ILE A 165 -9.14 -8.37 15.07
CA ILE A 165 -8.50 -8.96 13.88
C ILE A 165 -8.43 -10.48 14.02
N ILE A 166 -7.97 -10.98 15.19
CA ILE A 166 -7.86 -12.42 15.44
C ILE A 166 -9.22 -13.10 15.39
N CYS A 167 -10.22 -12.52 16.04
CA CYS A 167 -11.59 -13.04 16.04
C CYS A 167 -12.22 -13.04 14.65
N HIS A 168 -11.90 -12.05 13.81
CA HIS A 168 -12.42 -11.94 12.45
C HIS A 168 -11.74 -12.90 11.47
N ASN A 169 -10.41 -12.99 11.49
CA ASN A 169 -9.61 -13.72 10.50
C ASN A 169 -9.29 -15.16 10.88
N HIS A 170 -9.18 -15.51 12.17
CA HIS A 170 -8.87 -16.89 12.56
C HIS A 170 -9.95 -17.91 12.12
N PRO A 171 -11.27 -17.63 12.17
CA PRO A 171 -12.27 -18.62 11.81
C PRO A 171 -12.17 -19.11 10.35
N VAL A 172 -11.85 -18.23 9.41
CA VAL A 172 -11.73 -18.57 7.98
C VAL A 172 -10.55 -19.49 7.67
N LEU A 173 -9.55 -19.58 8.56
CA LEU A 173 -8.42 -20.50 8.35
C LEU A 173 -8.86 -21.95 8.40
N ARG A 174 -9.67 -22.33 9.40
CA ARG A 174 -10.04 -23.74 9.64
C ARG A 174 -11.30 -24.04 10.45
N LYS A 175 -12.02 -23.05 10.98
CA LYS A 175 -13.11 -23.29 11.95
C LYS A 175 -14.50 -23.40 11.33
N ILE A 176 -14.78 -22.60 10.29
CA ILE A 176 -16.11 -22.52 9.68
C ILE A 176 -16.24 -23.44 8.48
N ILE A 177 -17.48 -23.77 8.09
CA ILE A 177 -17.79 -24.64 6.93
C ILE A 177 -17.07 -24.18 5.65
N PRO A 178 -17.08 -22.87 5.28
CA PRO A 178 -16.34 -22.39 4.11
C PRO A 178 -14.87 -22.02 4.41
N SER A 179 -14.24 -22.57 5.46
CA SER A 179 -12.83 -22.24 5.76
C SER A 179 -11.87 -22.69 4.66
N TYR A 180 -10.75 -21.98 4.53
CA TYR A 180 -9.72 -22.31 3.54
C TYR A 180 -9.20 -23.73 3.70
N PHE A 181 -9.05 -24.25 4.92
CA PHE A 181 -8.69 -25.65 5.16
C PHE A 181 -9.66 -26.63 4.47
N PHE A 182 -10.96 -26.52 4.70
CA PHE A 182 -11.94 -27.43 4.06
C PHE A 182 -12.03 -27.22 2.54
N GLN A 183 -11.86 -25.98 2.07
CA GLN A 183 -11.83 -25.70 0.64
C GLN A 183 -10.60 -26.31 -0.04
N LEU A 184 -9.43 -26.24 0.60
CA LEU A 184 -8.20 -26.88 0.16
C LEU A 184 -8.34 -28.40 0.13
N GLU A 185 -8.89 -29.00 1.18
CA GLU A 185 -9.11 -30.45 1.23
C GLU A 185 -9.98 -30.93 0.05
N LYS A 186 -11.06 -30.21 -0.25
CA LYS A 186 -11.92 -30.50 -1.42
C LYS A 186 -11.17 -30.32 -2.73
N ALA A 187 -10.29 -29.32 -2.85
CA ALA A 187 -9.55 -29.02 -4.08
C ALA A 187 -8.49 -30.10 -4.35
N VAL A 188 -7.78 -30.54 -3.31
CA VAL A 188 -6.82 -31.64 -3.38
C VAL A 188 -7.50 -32.95 -3.77
N LYS A 189 -8.63 -33.31 -3.12
CA LYS A 189 -9.36 -34.55 -3.41
C LYS A 189 -9.81 -34.68 -4.88
N ARG A 190 -10.09 -33.57 -5.55
CA ARG A 190 -10.52 -33.56 -6.96
C ARG A 190 -9.39 -33.24 -7.96
N GLY A 191 -8.16 -33.07 -7.50
CA GLY A 191 -7.00 -32.77 -8.36
C GLY A 191 -7.01 -31.36 -8.97
N ASP A 192 -7.72 -30.40 -8.37
CA ASP A 192 -7.88 -29.04 -8.90
C ASP A 192 -6.77 -28.10 -8.40
N LEU A 193 -5.64 -28.11 -9.10
CA LEU A 193 -4.44 -27.37 -8.73
C LEU A 193 -4.64 -25.85 -8.73
N VAL A 194 -5.47 -25.32 -9.64
CA VAL A 194 -5.78 -23.89 -9.70
C VAL A 194 -6.54 -23.46 -8.46
N SER A 195 -7.55 -24.23 -8.04
CA SER A 195 -8.25 -23.97 -6.78
C SER A 195 -7.35 -24.16 -5.56
N VAL A 196 -6.40 -25.10 -5.58
CA VAL A 196 -5.43 -25.25 -4.48
C VAL A 196 -4.62 -23.96 -4.33
N ASN A 197 -4.04 -23.45 -5.42
CA ASN A 197 -3.26 -22.21 -5.42
C ASN A 197 -4.09 -21.02 -4.89
N HIS A 198 -5.29 -20.81 -5.44
CA HIS A 198 -6.14 -19.68 -5.05
C HIS A 198 -6.56 -19.72 -3.57
N ARG A 199 -6.88 -20.91 -3.03
CA ARG A 199 -7.27 -21.04 -1.61
C ARG A 199 -6.08 -20.96 -0.67
N LEU A 200 -4.90 -21.39 -1.11
CA LEU A 200 -3.67 -21.23 -0.35
C LEU A 200 -3.30 -19.74 -0.22
N ALA A 201 -3.40 -18.98 -1.31
CA ALA A 201 -3.16 -17.53 -1.28
C ALA A 201 -4.09 -16.81 -0.29
N GLY A 202 -5.40 -17.10 -0.33
CA GLY A 202 -6.36 -16.53 0.63
C GLY A 202 -6.10 -16.95 2.08
N LEU A 203 -5.71 -18.21 2.31
CA LEU A 203 -5.29 -18.70 3.64
C LEU A 203 -4.12 -17.89 4.17
N LEU A 204 -3.08 -17.68 3.35
CA LEU A 204 -1.88 -16.94 3.75
C LEU A 204 -2.19 -15.48 4.05
N ALA A 205 -3.04 -14.81 3.26
CA ALA A 205 -3.46 -13.43 3.53
C ALA A 205 -4.11 -13.28 4.92
N SER A 206 -5.05 -14.16 5.28
CA SER A 206 -5.68 -14.14 6.62
C SER A 206 -4.73 -14.61 7.73
N TYR A 207 -3.81 -15.52 7.42
CA TYR A 207 -2.82 -16.02 8.39
C TYR A 207 -1.84 -14.92 8.80
N PHE A 208 -1.27 -14.19 7.83
CA PHE A 208 -0.33 -13.11 8.12
C PHE A 208 -1.02 -11.93 8.82
N ASP A 209 -2.28 -11.62 8.51
CA ASP A 209 -3.03 -10.60 9.25
C ASP A 209 -3.20 -10.94 10.74
N ASN A 210 -3.50 -12.21 11.06
CA ASN A 210 -3.48 -12.67 12.45
C ASN A 210 -2.08 -12.58 13.07
N LEU A 211 -1.02 -12.93 12.33
CA LEU A 211 0.35 -12.99 12.85
C LEU A 211 0.90 -11.61 13.18
N PHE A 212 0.72 -10.63 12.30
CA PHE A 212 1.09 -9.23 12.57
C PHE A 212 0.28 -8.65 13.74
N ALA A 213 -1.03 -8.90 13.78
CA ALA A 213 -1.86 -8.45 14.89
C ALA A 213 -1.44 -9.08 16.23
N LEU A 214 -1.13 -10.38 16.24
CA LEU A 214 -0.62 -11.08 17.43
C LEU A 214 0.65 -10.43 17.99
N ASN A 215 1.50 -9.94 17.09
CA ASN A 215 2.77 -9.27 17.41
C ASN A 215 2.63 -7.75 17.64
N TYR A 216 1.41 -7.19 17.67
CA TYR A 216 1.16 -5.75 17.81
C TYR A 216 1.81 -4.91 16.70
N GLN A 217 1.84 -5.44 15.48
CA GLN A 217 2.42 -4.80 14.31
C GLN A 217 1.40 -4.53 13.23
N LEU A 218 1.57 -3.41 12.53
CA LEU A 218 0.76 -3.10 11.35
C LEU A 218 1.19 -3.98 10.18
N HIS A 219 0.22 -4.46 9.41
CA HIS A 219 0.44 -5.36 8.28
C HIS A 219 1.10 -4.60 7.12
N PRO A 220 2.26 -5.04 6.62
CA PRO A 220 3.08 -4.28 5.69
C PRO A 220 2.74 -4.49 4.20
N GLY A 221 1.50 -4.89 3.89
CA GLY A 221 1.11 -5.40 2.57
C GLY A 221 1.72 -6.77 2.24
N GLU A 222 1.91 -7.04 0.95
CA GLU A 222 2.23 -8.38 0.44
C GLU A 222 3.74 -8.68 0.32
N LYS A 223 4.56 -7.64 0.17
CA LYS A 223 5.99 -7.78 -0.11
C LYS A 223 6.76 -8.20 1.17
N ARG A 224 7.50 -9.31 1.07
CA ARG A 224 8.48 -9.81 2.07
C ARG A 224 7.90 -10.06 3.48
N MET A 225 6.63 -10.49 3.59
CA MET A 225 5.95 -10.71 4.88
C MET A 225 6.72 -11.63 5.84
N VAL A 226 7.30 -12.73 5.35
CA VAL A 226 8.07 -13.68 6.19
C VAL A 226 9.26 -12.99 6.87
N GLN A 227 10.01 -12.17 6.14
CA GLN A 227 11.15 -11.45 6.69
C GLN A 227 10.68 -10.42 7.72
N LYS A 228 9.61 -9.67 7.41
CA LYS A 228 9.08 -8.63 8.30
C LYS A 228 8.55 -9.21 9.62
N VAL A 229 7.91 -10.39 9.60
CA VAL A 229 7.46 -11.08 10.82
C VAL A 229 8.63 -11.57 11.67
N VAL A 230 9.72 -12.05 11.08
CA VAL A 230 10.86 -12.64 11.83
C VAL A 230 11.77 -11.57 12.44
N SER A 231 11.88 -10.39 11.81
CA SER A 231 12.66 -9.26 12.31
C SER A 231 11.98 -8.47 13.44
N SER A 232 10.93 -9.04 14.02
CA SER A 232 10.01 -8.45 15.01
C SER A 232 10.31 -8.93 16.42
#